data_AF-A0A969P9U3-F1
#
_entry.id   AF-A0A969P9U3-F1
#
_cell.length_a   1.000
_cell.length_b   1.000
_cell.length_c   1.000
_cell.angle_alpha   90.00
_cell.angle_beta   90.00
_cell.angle_gamma   90.00
#
_symmetry.space_group_name_H-M   'P 1'
#
loop_
_entity.id
_entity.type
_entity.pdbx_description
1 polymer ?
#
loop_
_entity_poly.entity_id
_entity_poly.type
_entity_poly.pdbx_seq_one_letter_code
_entity_poly.pdbx_strand_id
1 'polypeptide(L)'
;MLRGRWVDESALNSTPLIWVEALVDCPGTQGLFTYRLPDGLIVQPGDILSVPFGTQQVGAIAVRCVDQPPSGLDVAQVRPVESIVSSGFFPPTYWQVLNRVAEYYCTPLMQVIRVALPPGLLRRSQRRVRLIKGQESGD
;
A
#
# COMPACT_ATOMS: atom_id res chain seq x y z
N MET A 1 -42.44 -15.83 -31.59
CA MET A 1 -42.53 -16.19 -30.15
C MET A 1 -41.10 -16.49 -29.69
N LEU A 2 -40.59 -15.73 -28.71
CA LEU A 2 -39.41 -15.96 -27.83
C LEU A 2 -38.03 -16.09 -28.53
N ARG A 3 -37.25 -15.02 -28.76
CA ARG A 3 -36.29 -14.35 -27.83
C ARG A 3 -35.45 -15.32 -26.97
N GLY A 4 -34.38 -15.87 -27.57
CA GLY A 4 -33.23 -16.40 -26.83
C GLY A 4 -32.29 -15.25 -26.46
N ARG A 5 -32.48 -14.70 -25.26
CA ARG A 5 -31.58 -13.70 -24.66
C ARG A 5 -30.38 -14.46 -24.11
N TRP A 6 -29.27 -14.47 -24.85
CA TRP A 6 -27.97 -14.82 -24.30
C TRP A 6 -27.70 -13.84 -23.15
N VAL A 7 -27.73 -14.34 -21.92
CA VAL A 7 -27.22 -13.63 -20.76
C VAL A 7 -25.71 -13.75 -20.83
N ASP A 8 -25.06 -12.60 -20.91
CA ASP A 8 -23.62 -12.46 -21.01
C ASP A 8 -22.99 -12.95 -19.68
N GLU A 9 -22.32 -14.09 -19.71
CA GLU A 9 -21.65 -14.74 -18.57
C GLU A 9 -20.31 -14.04 -18.20
N SER A 10 -20.04 -12.87 -18.78
CA SER A 10 -18.81 -12.09 -18.55
C SER A 10 -18.91 -11.10 -17.39
N ALA A 11 -20.06 -11.00 -16.72
CA ALA A 11 -20.29 -10.02 -15.65
C ALA A 11 -19.99 -10.53 -14.22
N LEU A 12 -19.55 -11.77 -14.04
CA LEU A 12 -19.48 -12.43 -12.71
C LEU A 12 -18.11 -12.42 -12.01
N ASN A 13 -17.08 -11.78 -12.58
CA ASN A 13 -15.75 -11.74 -11.94
C ASN A 13 -15.17 -10.34 -11.74
N SER A 14 -16.00 -9.30 -11.76
CA SER A 14 -15.58 -7.97 -11.31
C SER A 14 -15.38 -8.02 -9.81
N THR A 15 -14.22 -8.49 -9.36
CA THR A 15 -13.77 -8.30 -7.98
C THR A 15 -13.96 -6.82 -7.68
N PRO A 16 -14.69 -6.46 -6.61
CA PRO A 16 -14.92 -5.06 -6.32
C PRO A 16 -13.55 -4.39 -6.28
N LEU A 17 -13.38 -3.30 -7.04
CA LEU A 17 -12.16 -2.53 -6.96
C LEU A 17 -12.00 -2.15 -5.50
N ILE A 18 -10.93 -2.63 -4.86
CA ILE A 18 -10.61 -2.24 -3.50
C ILE A 18 -9.47 -1.25 -3.60
N TRP A 19 -9.59 -0.14 -2.89
CA TRP A 19 -8.53 0.83 -2.75
C TRP A 19 -7.93 0.73 -1.36
N VAL A 20 -6.68 1.13 -1.24
CA VAL A 20 -6.02 1.28 0.05
C VAL A 20 -5.56 2.72 0.20
N GLU A 21 -5.87 3.31 1.35
CA GLU A 21 -5.23 4.54 1.76
C GLU A 21 -3.95 4.21 2.52
N ALA A 22 -2.84 4.74 2.03
CA ALA A 22 -1.52 4.45 2.55
C ALA A 22 -0.81 5.74 2.98
N LEU A 23 -0.09 5.63 4.10
CA LEU A 23 0.76 6.68 4.64
C LEU A 23 2.17 6.52 4.04
N VAL A 24 2.58 7.49 3.23
CA VAL A 24 3.93 7.54 2.65
C VAL A 24 4.87 8.30 3.56
N ASP A 25 6.04 7.74 3.84
CA ASP A 25 7.09 8.41 4.64
C ASP A 25 8.13 9.09 3.76
N CYS A 26 7.70 10.16 3.08
CA CYS A 26 8.58 11.02 2.29
C CYS A 26 8.55 12.45 2.83
N PRO A 27 9.72 13.15 2.88
CA PRO A 27 9.76 14.56 3.24
C PRO A 27 8.83 15.41 2.38
N GLY A 28 8.11 16.35 3.00
CA GLY A 28 7.17 17.24 2.31
C GLY A 28 5.80 16.65 1.97
N THR A 29 5.57 15.36 2.26
CA THR A 29 4.24 14.75 2.08
C THR A 29 3.37 14.91 3.33
N GLN A 30 2.11 15.24 3.12
CA GLN A 30 1.10 15.35 4.18
C GLN A 30 -0.12 14.50 3.79
N GLY A 31 -0.70 13.81 4.78
CA GLY A 31 -1.90 13.01 4.58
C GLY A 31 -1.66 11.60 4.03
N LEU A 32 -2.74 11.01 3.51
CA LEU A 32 -2.80 9.67 2.93
C LEU A 32 -2.90 9.74 1.41
N PHE A 33 -2.37 8.71 0.76
CA PHE A 33 -2.46 8.53 -0.68
C PHE A 33 -3.30 7.29 -0.98
N THR A 34 -4.19 7.40 -1.96
CA THR A 34 -5.05 6.30 -2.38
C THR A 34 -4.38 5.51 -3.50
N TYR A 35 -4.34 4.19 -3.34
CA TYR A 35 -3.80 3.26 -4.32
C TYR A 35 -4.84 2.19 -4.65
N ARG A 36 -4.79 1.67 -5.88
CA ARG A 36 -5.61 0.52 -6.28
C ARG A 36 -4.95 -0.76 -5.76
N LEU A 37 -5.74 -1.68 -5.21
CA LEU A 37 -5.27 -3.03 -4.92
C LEU A 37 -5.38 -3.91 -6.18
N PRO A 38 -4.29 -4.57 -6.61
CA PRO A 38 -4.35 -5.61 -7.63
C PRO A 38 -5.16 -6.82 -7.16
N ASP A 39 -5.72 -7.56 -8.11
CA ASP A 39 -6.50 -8.77 -7.82
C ASP A 39 -5.64 -9.79 -7.06
N GLY A 40 -6.19 -10.35 -5.99
CA GLY A 40 -5.51 -11.34 -5.14
C GLY A 40 -4.55 -10.76 -4.10
N LEU A 41 -4.30 -9.45 -4.08
CA LEU A 41 -3.49 -8.81 -3.04
C LEU A 41 -4.36 -8.48 -1.81
N ILE A 42 -4.19 -9.25 -0.74
CA ILE A 42 -4.90 -9.03 0.53
C ILE A 42 -4.03 -8.16 1.43
N VAL A 43 -4.45 -6.91 1.64
CA VAL A 43 -3.76 -5.92 2.48
C VAL A 43 -4.54 -5.68 3.76
N GLN A 44 -3.84 -5.59 4.88
CA GLN A 44 -4.39 -5.23 6.17
C GLN A 44 -3.79 -3.92 6.69
N PRO A 45 -4.54 -3.15 7.52
CA PRO A 45 -3.97 -2.02 8.25
C PRO A 45 -2.72 -2.43 9.01
N GLY A 46 -1.65 -1.67 8.86
CA GLY A 46 -0.36 -1.95 9.47
C GLY A 46 0.65 -2.68 8.58
N ASP A 47 0.25 -3.15 7.40
CA ASP A 47 1.19 -3.71 6.42
C ASP A 47 2.13 -2.64 5.84
N ILE A 48 3.36 -3.03 5.55
CA ILE A 48 4.28 -2.21 4.74
C ILE A 48 4.08 -2.59 3.27
N LEU A 49 3.75 -1.59 2.46
CA LEU A 49 3.56 -1.68 1.02
C LEU A 49 4.72 -1.04 0.26
N SER A 50 4.99 -1.53 -0.94
CA SER A 50 5.75 -0.81 -1.97
C SER A 50 4.76 -0.14 -2.92
N VAL A 51 4.85 1.19 -3.03
CA VAL A 51 3.92 1.97 -3.85
C VAL A 51 4.66 2.99 -4.73
N PRO A 52 4.12 3.26 -5.93
CA PRO A 52 4.68 4.29 -6.79
C PRO A 52 4.35 5.69 -6.24
N PHE A 53 5.35 6.56 -6.17
CA PHE A 53 5.18 7.94 -5.74
C PHE A 53 6.01 8.88 -6.61
N GLY A 54 5.35 9.59 -7.53
CA GLY A 54 6.03 10.39 -8.56
C GLY A 54 6.84 9.51 -9.52
N THR A 55 8.16 9.67 -9.53
CA THR A 55 9.11 8.90 -10.36
C THR A 55 9.80 7.76 -9.61
N GLN A 56 9.50 7.57 -8.33
CA GLN A 56 10.18 6.59 -7.47
C GLN A 56 9.19 5.61 -6.83
N GLN A 57 9.74 4.51 -6.31
CA GLN A 57 9.04 3.54 -5.47
C GLN A 57 9.41 3.77 -4.01
N VAL A 58 8.42 3.79 -3.13
CA VAL A 58 8.58 4.14 -1.72
C VAL A 58 7.84 3.16 -0.83
N GLY A 59 8.32 3.00 0.41
CA GLY A 59 7.59 2.29 1.44
C GLY A 59 6.41 3.12 1.93
N ALA A 60 5.27 2.47 2.14
CA ALA A 60 4.09 3.08 2.75
C ALA A 60 3.43 2.14 3.75
N ILE A 61 2.74 2.68 4.76
CA ILE A 61 1.92 1.90 5.68
C ILE A 61 0.48 1.88 5.20
N ALA A 62 -0.10 0.71 5.02
CA ALA A 62 -1.52 0.55 4.78
C ALA A 62 -2.30 1.05 6.02
N VAL A 63 -3.19 2.02 5.84
CA VAL A 63 -3.98 2.58 6.95
C VAL A 63 -5.38 2.00 6.96
N ARG A 64 -6.04 1.95 5.80
CA ARG A 64 -7.36 1.33 5.66
C ARG A 64 -7.63 0.95 4.21
N CYS A 65 -8.39 -0.11 4.03
CA CYS A 65 -9.01 -0.42 2.74
C CYS A 65 -10.35 0.31 2.63
N VAL A 66 -10.63 0.84 1.44
CA VAL A 66 -11.89 1.52 1.13
C VAL A 66 -12.48 0.91 -0.14
N ASP A 67 -13.80 0.92 -0.20
CA ASP A 67 -14.64 0.38 -1.28
C ASP A 67 -15.05 1.45 -2.29
N GLN A 68 -14.65 2.70 -2.08
CA GLN A 68 -14.77 3.80 -3.02
C GLN A 68 -13.59 4.76 -2.86
N PRO A 69 -13.07 5.34 -3.95
CA PRO A 69 -12.02 6.34 -3.88
C PRO A 69 -12.59 7.67 -3.35
N PRO A 70 -11.76 8.54 -2.76
CA PRO A 70 -12.16 9.87 -2.33
C PRO A 70 -12.85 10.69 -3.44
N SER A 71 -13.87 11.47 -3.07
CA SER A 71 -14.57 12.36 -3.98
C SER A 71 -13.62 13.37 -4.62
N GLY A 72 -13.61 13.43 -5.96
CA GLY A 72 -12.73 14.31 -6.73
C GLY A 72 -11.41 13.67 -7.17
N LEU A 73 -11.16 12.41 -6.83
CA LEU A 73 -10.04 11.64 -7.35
C LEU A 73 -10.39 11.05 -8.72
N ASP A 74 -9.57 11.33 -9.73
CA ASP A 74 -9.66 10.66 -11.03
C ASP A 74 -9.12 9.22 -10.90
N VAL A 75 -10.03 8.24 -10.96
CA VAL A 75 -9.71 6.81 -10.82
C VAL A 75 -8.69 6.36 -11.86
N ALA A 76 -8.66 6.98 -13.05
CA ALA A 76 -7.68 6.64 -14.10
C ALA A 76 -6.24 7.02 -13.72
N GLN A 77 -6.05 7.96 -12.79
CA GLN A 77 -4.74 8.39 -12.30
C GLN A 77 -4.26 7.62 -11.08
N VAL A 78 -5.13 6.77 -10.49
CA VAL A 78 -4.81 5.96 -9.31
C VAL A 78 -3.92 4.81 -9.71
N ARG A 79 -2.68 4.84 -9.22
CA ARG A 79 -1.71 3.79 -9.48
C ARG A 79 -1.96 2.58 -8.58
N PRO A 80 -1.62 1.36 -9.04
CA PRO A 80 -1.72 0.17 -8.22
C PRO A 80 -0.61 0.11 -7.16
N VAL A 81 -0.87 -0.59 -6.06
CA VAL A 81 0.16 -1.08 -5.15
C VAL A 81 1.05 -2.08 -5.90
N GLU A 82 2.37 -1.99 -5.74
CA GLU A 82 3.28 -2.93 -6.40
C GLU A 82 3.36 -4.26 -5.67
N SER A 83 3.53 -4.23 -4.34
CA SER A 83 3.67 -5.42 -3.52
C SER A 83 3.53 -5.10 -2.03
N ILE A 84 3.31 -6.14 -1.22
CA ILE A 84 3.47 -6.10 0.23
C ILE A 84 4.93 -6.42 0.54
N VAL A 85 5.63 -5.48 1.19
CA VAL A 85 7.01 -5.66 1.63
C VAL A 85 7.06 -6.45 2.94
N SER A 86 6.13 -6.17 3.86
CA SER A 86 5.99 -6.88 5.13
C SER A 86 4.55 -6.87 5.59
N SER A 87 3.94 -8.06 5.68
CA SER A 87 2.63 -8.25 6.27
C SER A 87 2.69 -8.18 7.80
N GLY A 88 1.71 -7.53 8.43
CA GLY A 88 1.56 -7.48 9.88
C GLY A 88 2.69 -6.75 10.60
N PHE A 89 3.37 -5.81 9.94
CA PHE A 89 4.45 -5.03 10.56
C PHE A 89 3.97 -4.33 11.83
N PHE A 90 2.79 -3.72 11.77
CA PHE A 90 2.00 -3.42 12.95
C PHE A 90 0.92 -4.49 13.12
N PRO A 91 1.08 -5.42 14.09
CA PRO A 91 0.06 -6.43 14.36
C PRO A 91 -1.27 -5.77 14.75
N PRO A 92 -2.42 -6.44 14.53
CA PRO A 92 -3.74 -5.87 14.83
C PRO A 92 -3.88 -5.31 16.25
N THR A 93 -3.31 -5.99 17.25
CA THR A 93 -3.33 -5.53 18.65
C THR A 93 -2.54 -4.23 18.84
N TYR A 94 -1.38 -4.09 18.18
CA TYR A 94 -0.61 -2.86 18.24
C TYR A 94 -1.30 -1.73 17.47
N TRP A 95 -1.91 -2.04 16.33
CA TRP A 95 -2.72 -1.09 15.58
C TRP A 95 -3.87 -0.51 16.41
N GLN A 96 -4.55 -1.35 17.21
CA GLN A 96 -5.57 -0.89 18.16
C GLN A 96 -5.01 0.08 19.20
N VAL A 97 -3.80 -0.18 19.72
CA VAL A 97 -3.13 0.75 20.65
C VAL A 97 -2.87 2.09 19.96
N LEU A 98 -2.35 2.11 18.73
CA LEU A 98 -2.12 3.35 17.98
C LEU A 98 -3.42 4.15 17.78
N ASN A 99 -4.52 3.48 17.47
CA ASN A 99 -5.84 4.11 17.36
C ASN A 99 -6.31 4.69 18.70
N ARG A 100 -6.13 3.95 19.80
CA ARG A 100 -6.49 4.45 21.15
C ARG A 100 -5.64 5.64 21.58
N VAL A 101 -4.35 5.64 21.27
CA VAL A 101 -3.47 6.79 21.53
C VAL A 101 -3.93 8.01 20.74
N ALA A 102 -4.25 7.84 19.46
CA ALA A 102 -4.77 8.92 18.61
C ALA A 102 -6.08 9.50 19.17
N GLU A 103 -7.02 8.64 19.53
CA GLU A 103 -8.31 9.01 20.12
C GLU A 103 -8.13 9.72 21.48
N TYR A 104 -7.37 9.12 22.40
CA TYR A 104 -7.23 9.59 23.77
C TYR A 104 -6.50 10.95 23.85
N TYR A 105 -5.47 11.14 23.03
CA TYR A 105 -4.71 12.39 22.98
C TYR A 105 -5.17 13.36 21.90
N CYS A 106 -6.36 13.14 21.31
CA CYS A 106 -6.92 13.97 20.24
C CYS A 106 -5.90 14.29 19.12
N THR A 107 -5.03 13.33 18.80
CA THR A 107 -3.90 13.49 17.89
C THR A 107 -4.22 12.75 16.58
N PRO A 108 -3.93 13.33 15.40
CA PRO A 108 -4.15 12.63 14.13
C PRO A 108 -3.45 11.27 14.09
N LEU A 109 -4.16 10.21 13.71
CA LEU A 109 -3.62 8.84 13.67
C LEU A 109 -2.32 8.76 12.85
N MET A 110 -2.25 9.48 11.73
CA MET A 110 -1.07 9.50 10.86
C MET A 110 0.17 10.01 11.60
N GLN A 111 0.01 11.00 12.50
CA GLN A 111 1.11 11.51 13.31
C GLN A 111 1.54 10.47 14.35
N VAL A 112 0.60 9.76 14.98
CA VAL A 112 0.88 8.67 15.91
C VAL A 112 1.64 7.53 15.20
N ILE A 113 1.20 7.12 14.00
CA ILE A 113 1.89 6.10 13.20
C ILE A 113 3.30 6.57 12.82
N ARG A 114 3.49 7.82 12.38
CA ARG A 114 4.83 8.35 12.04
C ARG A 114 5.80 8.30 13.23
N VAL A 115 5.30 8.56 14.44
CA VAL A 115 6.12 8.46 15.66
C VAL A 115 6.43 7.01 16.02
N ALA A 116 5.52 6.08 15.75
CA ALA A 116 5.73 4.64 15.96
C ALA A 116 6.66 3.98 14.92
N LEU A 117 6.88 4.64 13.78
CA LEU A 117 7.76 4.15 12.72
C LEU A 117 9.24 4.44 13.04
N PRO A 118 10.11 3.41 13.08
CA PRO A 118 11.55 3.63 13.15
C PRO A 118 12.02 4.47 11.95
N PRO A 119 12.93 5.43 12.17
CA PRO A 119 13.43 6.27 11.09
C PRO A 119 14.13 5.43 10.02
N GLY A 120 13.80 5.68 8.75
CA GLY A 120 14.43 5.00 7.62
C GLY A 120 13.87 3.61 7.30
N LEU A 121 12.89 3.10 8.05
CA LEU A 121 12.27 1.80 7.76
C LEU A 121 11.59 1.76 6.38
N LEU A 122 10.97 2.86 5.98
CA LEU A 122 10.28 3.00 4.70
C LEU A 122 11.18 3.57 3.61
N ARG A 123 12.45 3.89 3.94
CA ARG A 123 13.45 4.21 2.92
C ARG A 123 13.81 2.95 2.16
N ARG A 124 13.96 3.11 0.85
CA ARG A 124 14.30 2.08 -0.14
C ARG A 124 15.29 1.05 0.42
N SER A 125 15.01 -0.23 0.18
CA SER A 125 16.01 -1.31 0.26
C SER A 125 17.29 -0.85 -0.44
N GLN A 126 18.38 -0.73 0.30
CA GLN A 126 19.69 -0.43 -0.30
C GLN A 126 20.01 -1.48 -1.35
N ARG A 127 20.47 -1.03 -2.53
CA ARG A 127 20.82 -1.92 -3.65
C ARG A 127 21.88 -2.92 -3.15
N ARG A 128 21.47 -4.18 -2.89
CA ARG A 128 22.39 -5.25 -2.51
C ARG A 128 23.22 -5.61 -3.73
N VAL A 129 24.42 -5.09 -3.80
CA VAL A 129 25.43 -5.51 -4.78
C VAL A 129 26.14 -6.74 -4.22
N ARG A 130 26.08 -7.85 -4.96
CA ARG A 130 26.89 -9.03 -4.69
C ARG A 130 28.13 -8.94 -5.57
N LEU A 131 29.30 -8.83 -4.95
CA LEU A 131 30.57 -8.97 -5.66
C LEU A 131 30.69 -10.41 -6.17
N ILE A 132 30.84 -10.55 -7.48
CA ILE A 132 31.20 -11.79 -8.15
C ILE A 132 32.70 -11.73 -8.39
N LYS A 133 33.45 -12.68 -7.81
CA LYS A 133 34.90 -12.77 -8.02
C LYS A 133 35.13 -13.13 -9.50
N GLY A 134 35.84 -12.27 -10.23
CA GLY A 134 36.20 -12.50 -11.63
C GLY A 134 37.02 -13.79 -11.75
N GLN A 135 36.66 -14.62 -12.73
CA GLN A 135 37.42 -15.81 -13.08
C GLN A 135 38.78 -15.36 -13.61
N GLU A 136 39.85 -15.77 -12.92
CA GLU A 136 41.21 -15.66 -13.42
C GLU A 136 41.35 -16.70 -14.56
N SER A 137 41.27 -16.24 -15.82
CA SER A 137 41.74 -17.02 -16.96
C SER A 137 43.25 -17.12 -16.85
N GLY A 138 43.72 -18.26 -16.34
CA GLY A 138 45.10 -18.70 -16.48
C GLY A 138 45.34 -19.18 -17.90
N ASP A 139 46.34 -18.56 -18.52
CA ASP A 139 47.10 -19.03 -19.69
C ASP A 139 47.80 -20.37 -19.39
#